data_AF-A0A1Q7JNI6-F1
#
_entry.id   AF-A0A1Q7JNI6-F1
#
_cell.length_a   1.000
_cell.length_b   1.000
_cell.length_c   1.000
_cell.angle_alpha   90.00
_cell.angle_beta   90.00
_cell.angle_gamma   90.00
#
_symmetry.space_group_name_H-M   'P 1'
#
loop_
_entity.id
_entity.type
_entity.pdbx_description
1 polymer ?
#
loop_
_entity_poly.entity_id
_entity_poly.type
_entity_poly.pdbx_seq_one_letter_code
_entity_poly.pdbx_strand_id
1 'polypeptide(L)'
;MTQRSITVDGETWEVSPSGRVTVYGQDQFSIVFRLGTGPQRKRRFTRYAPVGNRSPDAALAELSERQLLDLFHHSQPAWTAPEGAYGVR
;
A
#
# COMPACT_ATOMS: atom_id res chain seq x y z
N MET A 1 -3.03 -4.20 -13.47
CA MET A 1 -2.78 -3.77 -12.08
C MET A 1 -1.92 -4.82 -11.41
N THR A 2 -0.74 -4.44 -10.95
CA THR A 2 0.21 -5.27 -10.22
C THR A 2 -0.34 -5.52 -8.82
N GLN A 3 -0.53 -6.80 -8.48
CA GLN A 3 -0.85 -7.24 -7.13
C GLN A 3 0.24 -8.20 -6.68
N ARG A 4 0.77 -7.97 -5.46
CA ARG A 4 1.79 -8.80 -4.83
C ARG A 4 1.33 -9.25 -3.46
N SER A 5 2.10 -10.12 -2.83
CA SER A 5 1.85 -10.59 -1.47
C SER A 5 3.14 -10.60 -0.66
N ILE A 6 3.02 -10.31 0.63
CA ILE A 6 4.10 -10.48 1.63
C ILE A 6 3.54 -11.19 2.86
N THR A 7 4.38 -11.91 3.58
CA THR A 7 4.01 -12.52 4.87
C THR A 7 4.67 -11.72 6.01
N VAL A 8 3.86 -11.28 6.96
CA VAL A 8 4.32 -10.56 8.17
C VAL A 8 3.63 -11.19 9.37
N ASP A 9 4.42 -11.62 10.36
CA ASP A 9 3.91 -12.27 11.58
C ASP A 9 2.97 -13.48 11.31
N GLY A 10 3.21 -14.21 10.22
CA GLY A 10 2.37 -15.34 9.78
C GLY A 10 1.08 -14.96 9.07
N GLU A 11 0.77 -13.67 8.93
CA GLU A 11 -0.35 -13.14 8.15
C GLU A 11 0.09 -12.80 6.72
N THR A 12 -0.67 -13.22 5.71
CA THR A 12 -0.39 -12.89 4.29
C THR A 12 -1.13 -11.62 3.88
N TRP A 13 -0.37 -10.58 3.56
CA TRP A 13 -0.87 -9.28 3.14
C TRP A 13 -0.80 -9.15 1.62
N GLU A 14 -1.92 -8.74 1.01
CA GLU A 14 -1.94 -8.29 -0.37
C GLU A 14 -1.38 -6.88 -0.48
N VAL A 15 -0.57 -6.63 -1.51
CA VAL A 15 0.06 -5.34 -1.79
C VAL A 15 -0.35 -4.87 -3.17
N SER A 16 -0.86 -3.64 -3.26
CA SER A 16 -1.18 -3.01 -4.55
C SER A 16 -0.93 -1.51 -4.49
N PRO A 17 -0.80 -0.82 -5.64
CA PRO A 17 -0.89 0.63 -5.67
C PRO A 17 -2.29 1.02 -5.18
N SER A 18 -2.36 2.04 -4.33
CA SER A 18 -3.59 2.74 -4.02
C SER A 18 -3.92 3.59 -5.25
N GLY A 19 -5.02 3.31 -5.94
CA GLY A 19 -5.45 4.04 -7.14
C GLY A 19 -5.76 5.53 -6.91
N ARG A 20 -5.47 6.09 -5.73
CA ARG A 20 -5.57 7.52 -5.43
C ARG A 20 -4.23 8.20 -5.71
N VAL A 21 -4.16 8.91 -6.83
CA VAL A 21 -3.11 9.90 -7.08
C VAL A 21 -3.41 11.10 -6.19
N THR A 22 -2.58 11.35 -5.18
CA THR A 22 -2.71 12.59 -4.40
C THR A 22 -2.15 13.75 -5.23
N VAL A 23 -2.80 14.92 -5.17
CA VAL A 23 -2.47 16.13 -5.96
C VAL A 23 -1.02 16.63 -5.77
N TYR A 24 -0.32 16.12 -4.75
CA TYR A 24 1.08 16.42 -4.47
C TYR A 24 2.01 15.36 -5.07
N GLY A 25 2.65 15.73 -6.18
CA GLY A 25 3.85 15.08 -6.74
C GLY A 25 3.55 13.94 -7.70
N GLN A 26 3.80 14.17 -9.00
CA GLN A 26 3.76 13.14 -10.05
C GLN A 26 4.76 11.98 -9.79
N ASP A 27 5.69 12.16 -8.85
CA ASP A 27 6.76 11.21 -8.51
C ASP A 27 6.46 10.35 -7.26
N GLN A 28 5.29 10.48 -6.63
CA GLN A 28 4.90 9.68 -5.47
C GLN A 28 3.53 9.03 -5.62
N PHE A 29 3.42 7.78 -5.17
CA PHE A 29 2.14 7.08 -5.09
C PHE A 29 1.97 6.38 -3.75
N SER A 30 0.72 6.11 -3.40
CA SER A 30 0.40 5.37 -2.19
C SER A 30 0.41 3.87 -2.47
N ILE A 31 0.96 3.08 -1.56
CA ILE A 31 0.86 1.62 -1.56
C ILE A 31 -0.11 1.23 -0.45
N VAL A 32 -1.01 0.28 -0.75
CA VAL A 32 -1.95 -0.28 0.22
C VAL A 32 -1.61 -1.74 0.49
N PHE A 33 -1.52 -2.06 1.78
CA PHE A 33 -1.44 -3.42 2.30
C PHE A 33 -2.83 -3.82 2.80
N ARG A 34 -3.35 -4.97 2.35
CA ARG A 34 -4.66 -5.49 2.77
C ARG A 34 -4.50 -6.88 3.37
N LEU A 35 -5.20 -7.12 4.46
CA LEU A 35 -5.30 -8.44 5.07
C LEU A 35 -6.77 -8.79 5.31
N GLY A 36 -7.13 -10.02 5.00
CA GLY A 36 -8.47 -10.54 5.19
C GLY A 36 -9.52 -9.91 4.28
N THR A 37 -10.78 -10.26 4.53
CA THR A 37 -11.93 -9.82 3.73
C THR A 37 -13.08 -9.35 4.63
N GLY A 38 -14.06 -8.65 4.05
CA GLY A 38 -15.26 -8.24 4.77
C GLY A 38 -14.99 -7.33 5.99
N PRO A 39 -15.76 -7.46 7.08
CA PRO A 39 -15.63 -6.63 8.28
C PRO A 39 -14.30 -6.76 9.03
N GLN A 40 -13.56 -7.86 8.81
CA GLN A 40 -12.26 -8.10 9.44
C GLN A 40 -11.09 -7.56 8.62
N ARG A 41 -11.37 -6.90 7.48
CA ARG A 41 -10.35 -6.41 6.57
C ARG A 41 -9.49 -5.33 7.23
N LYS A 42 -8.21 -5.64 7.44
CA LYS A 42 -7.21 -4.65 7.86
C LYS A 42 -6.61 -3.99 6.63
N ARG A 43 -6.31 -2.70 6.74
CA ARG A 43 -5.61 -1.93 5.70
C ARG A 43 -4.50 -1.10 6.33
N ARG A 44 -3.34 -1.08 5.68
CA ARG A 44 -2.24 -0.15 6.01
C ARG A 44 -1.80 0.57 4.76
N PHE A 45 -1.31 1.79 4.92
CA PHE A 45 -0.91 2.66 3.81
C PHE A 45 0.47 3.23 4.03
N THR A 46 1.23 3.37 2.95
CA THR A 46 2.51 4.09 2.95
C THR A 46 2.66 4.84 1.63
N ARG A 47 3.49 5.87 1.62
CA ARG A 47 3.87 6.59 0.39
C ARG A 47 5.20 6.03 -0.10
N TYR A 48 5.31 5.88 -1.41
CA TYR A 48 6.53 5.45 -2.08
C TYR A 48 6.85 6.38 -3.24
N ALA A 49 8.11 6.84 -3.29
CA ALA A 49 8.68 7.63 -4.35
C ALA A 49 9.68 6.77 -5.13
N PRO A 50 9.32 6.22 -6.31
CA PRO A 50 10.31 5.51 -7.13
C PRO A 50 11.40 6.46 -7.60
N VAL A 51 12.61 5.93 -7.77
CA VAL A 51 13.69 6.65 -8.45
C VAL A 51 13.42 6.63 -9.96
N GLY A 52 13.24 7.80 -10.54
CA GLY A 52 12.97 8.00 -11.97
C GLY A 52 11.48 7.98 -12.34
N ASN A 53 11.17 8.29 -13.60
CA ASN A 53 9.79 8.36 -14.09
C ASN A 53 9.26 6.94 -14.38
N ARG A 54 8.69 6.28 -13.37
CA ARG A 54 8.09 4.95 -13.50
C ARG A 54 6.60 5.00 -13.19
N SER A 55 5.82 4.19 -13.90
CA SER A 55 4.42 3.98 -13.53
C SER A 55 4.33 3.28 -12.16
N PRO A 56 3.29 3.56 -11.35
CA PRO A 56 3.10 2.92 -10.04
C PRO A 56 3.13 1.38 -10.09
N ASP A 57 2.55 0.79 -11.13
CA ASP A 57 2.52 -0.66 -11.34
C ASP A 57 3.92 -1.24 -11.60
N ALA A 58 4.74 -0.57 -12.43
CA ALA A 58 6.11 -1.00 -12.72
C ALA A 58 7.01 -0.82 -11.48
N ALA A 59 6.88 0.33 -10.83
CA ALA A 59 7.59 0.66 -9.61
C ALA A 59 7.32 -0.35 -8.48
N LEU A 60 6.08 -0.82 -8.32
CA LEU A 60 5.71 -1.87 -7.35
C LEU A 60 6.23 -3.26 -7.76
N ALA A 61 6.20 -3.58 -9.06
CA ALA A 61 6.67 -4.87 -9.57
C ALA A 61 8.18 -5.07 -9.30
N GLU A 62 8.96 -3.99 -9.36
CA GLU A 62 10.41 -4.00 -9.16
C GLU A 62 10.86 -4.04 -7.68
N LEU A 63 9.96 -3.78 -6.72
CA LEU A 63 10.34 -3.80 -5.30
C LEU A 63 10.77 -5.20 -4.88
N SER A 64 11.90 -5.31 -4.18
CA SER A 64 12.26 -6.56 -3.51
C SER A 64 11.31 -6.85 -2.33
N GLU A 65 11.24 -8.11 -1.92
CA GLU A 65 10.47 -8.49 -0.74
C GLU A 65 10.92 -7.73 0.52
N ARG A 66 12.24 -7.56 0.70
CA ARG A 66 12.81 -6.78 1.80
C ARG A 66 12.30 -5.32 1.80
N GLN A 67 12.27 -4.67 0.64
CA GLN A 67 11.75 -3.31 0.54
C GLN A 67 10.24 -3.26 0.83
N LEU A 68 9.48 -4.27 0.43
CA LEU A 68 8.05 -4.37 0.76
C LEU A 68 7.82 -4.54 2.26
N LEU A 69 8.65 -5.32 2.94
CA LEU A 69 8.64 -5.47 4.40
C LEU A 69 8.99 -4.15 5.10
N ASP A 70 10.04 -3.47 4.66
CA ASP A 70 10.42 -2.16 5.21
C ASP A 70 9.27 -1.15 5.05
N LEU A 71 8.67 -1.08 3.87
CA LEU A 71 7.50 -0.24 3.58
C LEU A 71 6.29 -0.62 4.45
N PHE A 72 6.08 -1.91 4.72
CA PHE A 72 5.04 -2.37 5.63
C PHE A 72 5.30 -1.88 7.07
N HIS A 73 6.52 -2.00 7.58
CA HIS A 73 6.84 -1.54 8.94
C HIS A 73 6.62 -0.04 9.12
N HIS A 74 6.86 0.77 8.09
CA HIS A 74 6.60 2.21 8.09
C HIS A 74 5.14 2.59 7.76
N SER A 75 4.30 1.62 7.38
CA SER A 75 2.92 1.90 6.99
C SER A 75 2.02 2.24 8.17
N GLN A 76 1.08 3.14 7.94
CA GLN A 76 0.10 3.58 8.94
C GLN A 76 -1.21 2.79 8.80
N PRO A 77 -1.85 2.39 9.91
CA PRO A 77 -3.14 1.73 9.86
C PRO A 77 -4.24 2.67 9.34
N ALA A 78 -5.26 2.12 8.68
CA ALA A 78 -6.32 2.93 8.06
C ALA A 78 -7.10 3.86 9.03
N TRP A 79 -7.13 3.57 10.33
CA TRP A 79 -7.82 4.40 11.33
C TRP A 79 -7.06 5.69 11.70
N THR A 80 -5.77 5.79 11.38
CA THR A 80 -4.98 7.05 11.50
C THR A 80 -4.88 7.82 10.18
N ALA A 81 -5.38 7.26 9.07
CA ALA A 81 -5.54 7.97 7.81
C ALA A 81 -6.97 8.54 7.73
N PRO A 82 -7.16 9.84 7.39
CA PRO A 82 -8.50 10.45 7.28
C PRO A 82 -9.42 9.78 6.25
N GLU A 83 -8.91 8.80 5.48
CA GLU A 83 -9.65 8.03 4.49
C GLU A 83 -10.38 6.78 5.06
N GLY A 84 -10.11 6.37 6.30
CA GLY A 84 -10.74 5.19 6.93
C GLY A 84 -12.11 5.45 7.56
N ALA A 85 -12.51 6.71 7.73
CA ALA A 85 -13.73 7.10 8.44
C ALA A 85 -14.99 7.19 7.56
N TYR A 86 -14.86 7.11 6.22
CA TYR A 86 -16.02 7.16 5.31
C TYR A 86 -16.27 5.78 4.71
N GLY A 87 -16.94 4.94 5.50
CA GLY A 87 -17.38 3.61 5.08
C GLY A 87 -18.36 2.97 6.05
N VAL A 88 -19.14 3.76 6.79
CA VAL A 88 -20.35 3.28 7.46
C VAL A 88 -21.52 3.94 6.74
N ARG A 89 -22.09 3.22 5.79
CA ARG A 89 -23.53 3.25 5.54
C ARG A 89 -23.98 1.88 5.05
#